data_AF-A0A9D7HQW7-F1
#
_entry.id   AF-A0A9D7HQW7-F1
#
_cell.length_a   1.000
_cell.length_b   1.000
_cell.length_c   1.000
_cell.angle_alpha   90.00
_cell.angle_beta   90.00
_cell.angle_gamma   90.00
#
_symmetry.space_group_name_H-M   'P 1'
#
loop_
_entity.id
_entity.type
_entity.pdbx_description
1 polymer ?
#
loop_
_entity_poly.entity_id
_entity_poly.type
_entity_poly.pdbx_seq_one_letter_code
_entity_poly.pdbx_strand_id
1 'polypeptide(L)'
;MLLNEFGEAVKIEWKKTAEIREAIWLDEFMIMPNHFHAILRIDDTYIGPFAGPARNVDVGADGNPPAPSEADHSRVTVKTTYARTAP
;
A
#
# COMPACT_ATOMS: atom_id res chain seq x y z
N MET A 1 -11.58 21.68 15.80
CA MET A 1 -12.77 20.97 16.33
C MET A 1 -12.32 20.17 17.55
N LEU A 2 -13.04 20.20 18.66
CA LEU A 2 -12.79 19.28 19.78
C LEU A 2 -13.42 17.91 19.45
N LEU A 3 -12.65 16.83 19.57
CA LEU A 3 -13.16 15.47 19.42
C LEU A 3 -13.93 15.06 20.68
N ASN A 4 -15.02 14.32 20.50
CA ASN A 4 -15.66 13.61 21.60
C ASN A 4 -14.88 12.31 21.92
N GLU A 5 -15.34 11.55 22.92
CA GLU A 5 -14.70 10.29 23.32
C GLU A 5 -14.53 9.29 22.17
N PHE A 6 -15.52 9.18 21.29
CA PHE A 6 -15.46 8.29 20.13
C PHE A 6 -14.47 8.78 19.08
N GLY A 7 -14.43 10.10 18.82
CA GLY A 7 -13.46 10.70 17.91
C GLY A 7 -12.02 10.53 18.40
N GLU A 8 -11.79 10.63 19.72
CA GLU A 8 -10.48 10.33 20.30
C GLU A 8 -10.14 8.84 20.20
N ALA A 9 -11.10 7.93 20.40
CA ALA A 9 -10.88 6.50 20.19
C ALA A 9 -10.46 6.19 18.74
N VAL A 10 -11.16 6.76 17.74
CA VAL A 10 -10.80 6.62 16.32
C VAL A 10 -9.40 7.15 16.06
N LYS A 11 -9.05 8.32 16.60
CA LYS A 11 -7.71 8.91 16.44
C LYS A 11 -6.60 8.04 17.05
N ILE A 12 -6.85 7.44 18.22
CA ILE A 12 -5.90 6.55 18.88
C ILE A 12 -5.66 5.30 18.03
N GLU A 13 -6.73 4.61 17.62
CA GLU A 13 -6.62 3.40 16.80
C GLU A 13 -6.04 3.68 15.41
N TRP A 14 -6.39 4.83 14.82
CA TRP A 14 -5.80 5.26 13.57
C TRP A 14 -4.29 5.41 13.68
N LYS A 15 -3.78 6.15 14.68
CA LYS A 15 -2.33 6.32 14.90
C LYS A 15 -1.61 4.99 15.15
N LYS A 16 -2.23 4.12 15.93
CA LYS A 16 -1.70 2.77 16.22
C LYS A 16 -1.52 1.93 14.96
N THR A 17 -2.25 2.22 13.87
CA THR A 17 -2.17 1.46 12.61
C THR A 17 -0.75 1.42 12.04
N ALA A 18 -0.01 2.53 12.07
CA ALA A 18 1.39 2.56 11.61
C ALA A 18 2.36 1.89 12.61
N GLU A 19 2.02 1.83 13.89
CA GLU A 19 2.84 1.14 14.89
C GLU A 19 2.78 -0.38 14.73
N ILE A 20 1.60 -0.92 14.40
CA ILE A 20 1.39 -2.37 14.28
C ILE A 20 1.61 -2.93 12.88
N ARG A 21 1.78 -2.07 11.85
CA ARG A 21 1.99 -2.48 10.46
C ARG A 21 3.15 -1.72 9.85
N GLU A 22 4.31 -2.38 9.77
CA GLU A 22 5.57 -1.82 9.27
C GLU A 22 5.50 -1.29 7.83
N ALA A 23 4.56 -1.79 7.02
CA ALA A 23 4.34 -1.38 5.64
C ALA A 23 3.42 -0.15 5.49
N ILE A 24 2.85 0.38 6.58
CA ILE A 24 1.88 1.48 6.52
C ILE A 24 2.49 2.79 7.01
N TRP A 25 2.30 3.83 6.20
CA TRP A 25 2.62 5.21 6.55
C TRP A 25 1.35 6.05 6.52
N LEU A 26 1.06 6.76 7.61
CA LEU A 26 -0.11 7.62 7.70
C LEU A 26 0.25 9.03 7.23
N ASP A 27 -0.67 9.66 6.52
CA ASP A 27 -0.59 11.06 6.09
C ASP A 27 -1.78 11.83 6.69
N GLU A 28 -2.23 12.90 6.04
CA GLU A 28 -3.37 13.71 6.47
C GLU A 28 -4.63 12.87 6.70
N PHE A 29 -5.35 13.22 7.78
CA PHE A 29 -6.63 12.64 8.12
C PHE A 29 -7.54 13.65 8.82
N MET A 30 -8.85 13.43 8.70
CA MET A 30 -9.90 14.24 9.32
C MET A 30 -11.03 13.34 9.84
N ILE A 31 -11.37 13.53 11.10
CA ILE A 31 -12.47 12.85 11.79
C ILE A 31 -13.64 13.82 11.90
N MET A 32 -14.78 13.44 11.34
CA MET A 32 -16.05 14.15 11.43
C MET A 32 -17.08 13.24 12.12
N PRO A 33 -18.18 13.79 12.67
CA PRO A 33 -19.17 12.98 13.39
C PRO A 33 -19.76 11.81 12.60
N ASN A 34 -19.80 11.90 11.28
CA ASN A 34 -20.41 10.91 10.39
C ASN A 34 -19.43 10.24 9.42
N HIS A 35 -18.19 10.71 9.34
CA HIS A 35 -17.25 10.26 8.32
C HIS A 35 -15.80 10.45 8.75
N PHE A 36 -14.94 9.57 8.26
CA PHE A 36 -13.50 9.61 8.48
C PHE A 36 -12.78 9.63 7.13
N HIS A 37 -12.09 10.73 6.82
CA HIS A 37 -11.23 10.82 5.65
C HIS A 37 -9.77 10.63 6.08
N ALA A 38 -9.03 9.81 5.36
CA ALA A 38 -7.62 9.64 5.60
C ALA A 38 -6.86 9.25 4.34
N ILE A 39 -5.60 9.65 4.31
CA ILE A 39 -4.63 9.26 3.29
C ILE A 39 -3.57 8.38 3.99
N LEU A 40 -3.22 7.27 3.35
CA LEU A 40 -2.11 6.43 3.78
C LEU A 40 -1.31 5.95 2.56
N ARG A 41 -0.06 5.59 2.80
CA ARG A 41 0.82 4.91 1.85
C ARG A 41 1.08 3.48 2.33
N ILE A 42 1.04 2.54 1.40
CA ILE A 42 1.41 1.15 1.61
C ILE A 42 2.72 0.92 0.85
N ASP A 43 3.76 0.47 1.55
CA ASP A 43 5.03 0.11 0.94
C ASP A 43 5.08 -1.40 0.68
N ASP A 44 5.04 -1.79 -0.60
CA ASP A 44 5.15 -3.19 -1.07
C ASP A 44 6.53 -3.83 -0.81
N THR A 45 7.44 -3.09 -0.17
CA THR A 45 8.79 -3.58 0.14
C THR A 45 8.81 -4.45 1.41
N TYR A 46 7.69 -4.57 2.15
CA TYR A 46 7.56 -5.59 3.17
C TYR A 46 7.29 -6.97 2.54
N ILE A 47 8.34 -7.48 1.91
CA ILE A 47 8.48 -8.90 1.59
C ILE A 47 8.85 -9.60 2.89
N GLY A 48 7.87 -10.19 3.60
CA GLY A 48 8.17 -11.11 4.69
C GLY A 48 9.18 -12.18 4.23
N PRO A 49 9.83 -12.93 5.14
CA PRO A 49 10.97 -13.80 4.80
C PRO A 49 10.70 -14.89 3.73
N PHE A 50 9.45 -15.05 3.30
CA PHE A 50 9.00 -16.00 2.28
C PHE A 50 8.63 -15.36 0.93
N ALA A 51 8.64 -14.04 0.81
CA ALA A 51 8.37 -13.38 -0.45
C ALA A 51 9.65 -13.35 -1.30
N GLY A 52 9.78 -14.35 -2.17
CA GLY A 52 10.65 -14.22 -3.34
C GLY A 52 10.27 -12.98 -4.16
N PRO A 53 11.13 -12.54 -5.11
CA PRO A 53 10.87 -11.33 -5.89
C PRO A 53 9.46 -11.41 -6.45
N ALA A 54 8.65 -10.36 -6.26
CA ALA A 54 7.30 -10.25 -6.78
C ALA A 54 7.34 -10.55 -8.27
N ARG A 55 7.04 -11.80 -8.62
CA ARG A 55 6.90 -12.23 -9.99
C ARG A 55 5.54 -11.69 -10.35
N ASN A 56 5.47 -10.72 -11.24
CA ASN A 56 4.26 -10.51 -12.04
C ASN A 56 4.10 -11.81 -12.82
N VAL A 57 3.46 -12.81 -12.22
CA VAL A 57 3.03 -14.01 -12.91
C VAL A 57 1.83 -13.52 -13.69
N ASP A 58 2.04 -13.25 -14.98
CA ASP A 58 0.93 -13.14 -15.91
C ASP A 58 0.12 -14.43 -15.70
N VAL A 59 -1.09 -14.30 -15.16
CA VAL A 59 -2.04 -15.41 -15.00
C VAL A 59 -3.21 -15.11 -15.92
N GLY A 60 -3.65 -16.12 -16.66
CA GLY A 60 -4.85 -16.05 -17.48
C GLY A 60 -6.08 -15.73 -16.65
N ALA A 61 -7.18 -15.36 -17.31
CA ALA A 61 -8.45 -15.07 -16.65
C ALA A 61 -9.03 -16.28 -15.87
N ASP A 62 -8.51 -17.48 -16.11
CA ASP A 62 -8.80 -18.74 -15.44
C ASP A 62 -7.89 -19.01 -14.22
N GLY A 63 -6.96 -18.11 -13.90
CA GLY A 63 -6.02 -18.25 -12.77
C GLY A 63 -4.86 -19.20 -13.04
N ASN A 64 -4.72 -19.71 -14.27
CA ASN A 64 -3.60 -20.56 -14.67
C ASN A 64 -2.56 -19.71 -15.44
N PRO A 65 -1.26 -20.03 -15.40
CA PRO A 65 -0.28 -19.35 -16.23
C PRO A 65 -0.69 -19.45 -17.70
N PRO A 66 -0.57 -18.36 -18.50
CA PRO A 66 -0.82 -18.42 -19.92
C PRO A 66 0.08 -19.51 -20.51
N ALA A 67 -0.48 -20.29 -21.44
CA ALA A 67 0.32 -21.24 -22.21
C ALA A 67 1.55 -20.49 -22.76
N PRO A 68 2.77 -21.04 -22.64
CA PRO A 68 3.97 -20.32 -23.06
C PRO A 68 3.86 -19.99 -24.55
N SER A 69 3.54 -18.73 -24.86
CA SER A 69 3.64 -18.24 -26.23
C SER A 69 5.11 -17.95 -26.50
N GLU A 70 5.67 -18.59 -27.50
CA GLU A 70 7.07 -18.43 -27.86
C GLU A 70 7.45 -16.94 -28.00
N ALA A 71 8.46 -16.55 -27.22
CA ALA A 71 9.30 -15.35 -27.35
C ALA A 71 8.64 -14.07 -27.89
N ASP A 72 8.16 -13.19 -26.99
CA ASP A 72 8.03 -11.75 -27.30
C ASP A 72 9.11 -10.94 -26.57
N HIS A 73 10.04 -10.45 -27.38
CA HIS A 73 11.15 -9.59 -27.03
C HIS A 73 10.68 -8.13 -26.85
N SER A 74 10.01 -7.79 -25.74
CA SER A 74 9.73 -6.36 -25.46
C SER A 74 9.40 -6.02 -23.99
N ARG A 75 10.13 -6.53 -23.00
CA ARG A 75 9.98 -6.03 -21.61
C ARG A 75 10.72 -4.70 -21.42
N VAL A 76 10.05 -3.59 -21.76
CA VAL A 76 10.48 -2.23 -21.37
C VAL A 76 10.25 -2.07 -19.86
N THR A 77 11.33 -2.03 -19.09
CA THR A 77 11.28 -1.77 -17.65
C THR A 77 11.19 -0.26 -17.42
N VAL A 78 10.02 0.24 -17.02
CA VAL A 78 9.85 1.63 -16.59
C VAL A 78 10.32 1.73 -15.13
N LYS A 79 11.50 2.32 -14.91
CA LYS A 79 11.97 2.67 -13.56
C LYS A 79 11.39 4.03 -13.16
N THR A 80 10.26 4.03 -12.46
CA THR A 80 9.80 5.24 -11.77
C THR A 80 10.70 5.50 -10.56
N THR A 81 11.56 6.49 -10.65
CA THR A 81 12.32 7.02 -9.49
C THR A 81 11.67 8.34 -9.09
N TYR A 82 10.94 8.34 -7.98
CA TYR A 82 10.50 9.58 -7.34
C TYR A 82 11.53 9.93 -6.26
N ALA A 83 12.30 10.98 -6.50
CA ALA A 83 13.34 11.45 -5.59
C ALA A 83 12.73 12.12 -4.35
N ARG A 84 13.25 11.80 -3.17
CA ARG A 84 12.97 12.49 -1.91
C ARG A 84 13.50 13.93 -2.00
N THR A 85 12.62 14.92 -1.86
CA THR A 85 12.97 16.21 -1.27
C THR A 85 12.11 16.40 -0.04
N ALA A 86 12.73 16.24 1.13
CA ALA A 86 12.16 16.61 2.42
C ALA A 86 12.42 18.11 2.66
N PRO A 87 11.45 18.88 3.17
CA PRO A 87 11.73 20.09 3.94
C PRO A 87 12.22 19.74 5.35
#